data_AF-A0A261EZV8-F1
#
_entry.id   AF-A0A261EZV8-F1
#
_cell.length_a   1.000
_cell.length_b   1.000
_cell.length_c   1.000
_cell.angle_alpha   90.00
_cell.angle_beta   90.00
_cell.angle_gamma   90.00
#
_symmetry.space_group_name_H-M   'P 1'
#
loop_
_entity.id
_entity.type
_entity.pdbx_description
1 polymer ?
#
loop_
_entity_poly.entity_id
_entity_poly.type
_entity_poly.pdbx_seq_one_letter_code
_entity_poly.pdbx_strand_id
1 'polypeptide(L)'
;MTRWANGHRHDEKDDAFVSDFGGIGDEPDVLAHDAGADSGNAADAADMAKRISSKEKSSKSTAPDAPMPASPTPADASTPDDAASPRLDPDRRIGMPGGTPLVEAIVREEWKQFQDVNNEGGRAACQGNWPVFHQMRLSQFLTWPEDLKSSYLADLRGAAAEGRNLLTEKYARMMASTDPVYYRERLEPFLPAIGEARTAQQERIIARQVAWAADFAARYPRLGAGMRRLRTSDDTRDATSFETYLRGELGTYSQHTLDLYDAMIDDDVRLGRNLTELTIYNTVLLGGFASLDEAEHAQPAA
;
A
#
# COMPACT_ATOMS: atom_id res chain seq x y z
N MET A 1 52.60 7.87 -25.97
CA MET A 1 52.54 6.48 -25.48
C MET A 1 51.91 6.48 -24.10
N THR A 2 50.74 5.82 -23.98
CA THR A 2 50.17 5.07 -22.82
C THR A 2 50.07 5.80 -21.45
N ARG A 3 48.92 6.25 -20.91
CA ARG A 3 47.66 5.64 -20.37
C ARG A 3 47.73 5.18 -18.89
N TRP A 4 46.59 5.40 -18.18
CA TRP A 4 46.14 5.05 -16.80
C TRP A 4 46.32 6.15 -15.72
N ALA A 5 45.32 6.87 -15.19
CA ALA A 5 43.94 6.63 -14.67
C ALA A 5 43.88 6.36 -13.16
N ASN A 6 43.34 7.31 -12.38
CA ASN A 6 42.27 7.08 -11.41
C ASN A 6 41.76 8.40 -10.83
N GLY A 7 40.49 8.70 -11.10
CA GLY A 7 39.68 9.67 -10.40
C GLY A 7 38.49 8.94 -9.79
N HIS A 8 38.15 9.28 -8.54
CA HIS A 8 36.87 8.93 -7.93
C HIS A 8 36.24 10.23 -7.42
N ARG A 9 35.27 10.71 -8.19
CA ARG A 9 34.19 11.58 -7.72
C ARG A 9 33.16 10.67 -7.04
N HIS A 10 32.69 11.07 -5.86
CA HIS A 10 31.46 10.54 -5.29
C HIS A 10 30.31 11.02 -6.18
N ASP A 11 29.64 10.09 -6.85
CA ASP A 11 28.29 10.29 -7.39
C ASP A 11 27.31 9.92 -6.27
N GLU A 12 26.70 10.95 -5.70
CA GLU A 12 25.46 10.88 -4.94
C GLU A 12 24.37 10.57 -5.98
N LYS A 13 23.85 9.35 -5.97
CA LYS A 13 22.79 8.97 -6.91
C LYS A 13 21.52 9.72 -6.52
N ASP A 14 21.02 10.49 -7.48
CA ASP A 14 19.72 11.15 -7.45
C ASP A 14 18.62 10.16 -7.03
N ASP A 15 17.99 10.42 -5.89
CA ASP A 15 16.74 9.79 -5.48
C ASP A 15 15.63 10.31 -6.41
N ALA A 16 15.42 9.63 -7.53
CA ALA A 16 14.30 9.90 -8.42
C ALA A 16 12.99 9.74 -7.64
N PHE A 17 12.18 10.80 -7.60
CA PHE A 17 10.85 10.79 -6.99
C PHE A 17 9.93 9.91 -7.85
N VAL A 18 9.80 8.63 -7.47
CA VAL A 18 8.85 7.68 -8.07
C VAL A 18 7.55 7.77 -7.29
N SER A 19 6.60 8.55 -7.78
CA SER A 19 5.26 8.60 -7.21
C SER A 19 4.39 7.52 -7.83
N ASP A 20 4.40 6.34 -7.23
CA ASP A 20 3.52 5.23 -7.60
C ASP A 20 2.09 5.51 -7.12
N PHE A 21 1.33 6.26 -7.92
CA PHE A 21 -0.03 6.65 -7.55
C PHE A 21 -1.06 5.57 -7.79
N GLY A 22 -1.83 5.30 -6.73
CA GLY A 22 -2.99 4.41 -6.74
C GLY A 22 -2.63 2.92 -6.66
N GLY A 23 -1.51 2.63 -6.02
CA GLY A 23 -0.82 1.34 -6.04
C GLY A 23 -0.04 1.05 -4.76
N ILE A 24 -0.48 1.57 -3.61
CA ILE A 24 0.39 1.77 -2.44
C ILE A 24 1.03 0.49 -1.89
N GLY A 25 2.33 0.40 -2.18
CA GLY A 25 3.30 -0.34 -1.40
C GLY A 25 3.87 -1.56 -2.09
N ASP A 26 4.33 -1.47 -3.33
CA ASP A 26 5.30 -2.46 -3.84
C ASP A 26 6.23 -1.74 -4.84
N GLU A 27 7.54 -1.81 -4.59
CA GLU A 27 8.53 -1.72 -5.68
C GLU A 27 8.15 -2.74 -6.76
N PRO A 28 8.58 -2.59 -8.03
CA PRO A 28 8.30 -3.61 -9.05
C PRO A 28 8.59 -5.01 -8.50
N ASP A 29 7.60 -5.90 -8.55
CA ASP A 29 7.72 -7.30 -8.13
C ASP A 29 8.85 -7.93 -8.95
N VAL A 30 10.07 -7.96 -8.41
CA VAL A 30 11.16 -8.72 -9.03
C VAL A 30 10.95 -10.18 -8.66
N LEU A 31 10.03 -10.85 -9.36
CA LEU A 31 9.87 -12.31 -9.32
C LEU A 31 11.03 -12.95 -10.09
N ALA A 32 12.16 -13.15 -9.42
CA ALA A 32 13.20 -14.02 -9.94
C ALA A 32 12.78 -15.49 -9.74
N HIS A 33 12.26 -16.14 -10.78
CA HIS A 33 12.18 -17.59 -10.83
C HIS A 33 13.38 -18.18 -11.56
N ASP A 34 14.20 -18.91 -10.81
CA ASP A 34 15.05 -19.94 -11.38
C ASP A 34 14.17 -21.14 -11.76
N ALA A 35 14.35 -21.63 -12.99
CA ALA A 35 13.55 -22.70 -13.55
C ALA A 35 13.99 -24.04 -12.94
N GLY A 36 13.30 -24.50 -11.89
CA GLY A 36 13.61 -25.78 -11.25
C GLY A 36 12.49 -26.37 -10.39
N ALA A 37 11.73 -27.30 -10.98
CA ALA A 37 11.03 -28.44 -10.36
C ALA A 37 10.03 -28.21 -9.20
N ASP A 38 8.74 -28.21 -9.56
CA ASP A 38 7.61 -28.95 -8.97
C ASP A 38 7.84 -29.60 -7.58
N SER A 39 7.55 -28.86 -6.49
CA SER A 39 7.18 -29.42 -5.17
C SER A 39 6.78 -28.38 -4.08
N GLY A 40 6.92 -27.05 -4.32
CA GLY A 40 6.59 -26.02 -3.32
C GLY A 40 5.10 -25.60 -3.21
N ASN A 41 4.30 -25.86 -4.24
CA ASN A 41 3.02 -25.17 -4.47
C ASN A 41 1.88 -25.53 -3.47
N ALA A 42 2.00 -26.62 -2.73
CA ALA A 42 0.95 -27.07 -1.82
C ALA A 42 1.10 -26.56 -0.37
N ALA A 43 2.32 -26.17 0.04
CA ALA A 43 2.61 -25.76 1.41
C ALA A 43 2.22 -24.30 1.67
N ASP A 44 2.50 -23.41 0.72
CA ASP A 44 2.29 -21.96 0.85
C ASP A 44 0.81 -21.59 0.72
N ALA A 45 0.12 -22.22 -0.23
CA ALA A 45 -1.32 -22.10 -0.40
C ALA A 45 -2.12 -22.75 0.75
N ALA A 46 -1.49 -23.62 1.55
CA ALA A 46 -2.09 -24.14 2.77
C ALA A 46 -1.88 -23.18 3.95
N ASP A 47 -0.80 -22.38 4.00
CA ASP A 47 -0.57 -21.40 5.08
C ASP A 47 -1.52 -20.19 4.96
N MET A 48 -1.70 -19.66 3.74
CA MET A 48 -2.63 -18.55 3.49
C MET A 48 -4.09 -18.95 3.75
N ALA A 49 -4.55 -20.09 3.20
CA ALA A 49 -5.89 -20.62 3.45
C ALA A 49 -6.11 -21.07 4.92
N LYS A 50 -5.09 -21.64 5.58
CA LYS A 50 -5.18 -21.96 7.02
C LYS A 50 -5.29 -20.69 7.85
N ARG A 51 -4.71 -19.56 7.48
CA ARG A 51 -4.79 -18.33 8.28
C ARG A 51 -6.12 -17.61 8.13
N ILE A 52 -6.75 -17.70 6.96
CA ILE A 52 -8.15 -17.27 6.80
C ILE A 52 -9.08 -18.16 7.65
N SER A 53 -8.75 -19.43 7.87
CA SER A 53 -9.57 -20.38 8.65
C SER A 53 -9.21 -20.53 10.14
N SER A 54 -7.97 -20.26 10.58
CA SER A 54 -7.47 -20.68 11.92
C SER A 54 -7.79 -19.73 13.07
N LYS A 55 -8.43 -18.58 12.84
CA LYS A 55 -8.84 -17.68 13.94
C LYS A 55 -10.22 -17.97 14.52
N GLU A 56 -10.98 -18.92 13.98
CA GLU A 56 -12.30 -19.33 14.53
C GLU A 56 -12.23 -20.15 15.83
N LYS A 57 -11.06 -20.60 16.29
CA LYS A 57 -10.97 -21.63 17.35
C LYS A 57 -10.29 -21.27 18.67
N SER A 58 -10.03 -20.00 18.98
CA SER A 58 -9.50 -19.66 20.32
C SER A 58 -10.24 -18.52 20.99
N SER A 59 -11.38 -18.85 21.60
CA SER A 59 -11.92 -18.09 22.72
C SER A 59 -12.18 -19.04 23.90
N LYS A 60 -11.32 -19.02 24.91
CA LYS A 60 -11.73 -19.20 26.32
C LYS A 60 -10.62 -18.82 27.31
N SER A 61 -10.88 -17.68 27.96
CA SER A 61 -10.56 -17.24 29.33
C SER A 61 -9.82 -18.20 30.27
N THR A 62 -8.79 -17.71 30.99
CA THR A 62 -8.80 -17.32 32.43
C THR A 62 -7.42 -16.83 32.91
N ALA A 63 -7.38 -15.76 33.72
CA ALA A 63 -6.31 -15.36 34.64
C ALA A 63 -6.57 -16.00 36.05
N PRO A 64 -5.71 -15.94 37.11
CA PRO A 64 -4.84 -14.82 37.52
C PRO A 64 -3.49 -15.14 38.26
N ASP A 65 -2.85 -14.04 38.70
CA ASP A 65 -1.94 -13.80 39.85
C ASP A 65 -0.41 -14.01 39.78
N ALA A 66 0.30 -12.96 40.24
CA ALA A 66 1.74 -12.81 40.48
C ALA A 66 2.11 -13.25 41.93
N PRO A 67 3.40 -13.40 42.36
CA PRO A 67 4.32 -12.26 42.59
C PRO A 67 5.86 -12.52 42.42
N MET A 68 6.64 -11.43 42.46
CA MET A 68 8.13 -11.31 42.58
C MET A 68 8.63 -11.69 44.02
N PRO A 69 9.95 -11.91 44.36
CA PRO A 69 11.11 -11.01 44.06
C PRO A 69 12.59 -11.54 44.07
N ALA A 70 13.52 -10.60 43.83
CA ALA A 70 14.90 -10.41 44.37
C ALA A 70 16.18 -10.88 43.62
N SER A 71 17.13 -9.94 43.46
CA SER A 71 18.55 -10.08 43.01
C SER A 71 19.51 -10.30 44.21
N PRO A 72 20.83 -10.65 44.05
CA PRO A 72 21.89 -9.73 43.56
C PRO A 72 23.08 -10.35 42.74
N THR A 73 23.88 -9.43 42.19
CA THR A 73 25.13 -9.39 41.35
C THR A 73 26.42 -10.00 41.97
N PRO A 74 27.69 -9.95 41.41
CA PRO A 74 28.26 -9.24 40.21
C PRO A 74 29.37 -9.94 39.33
N ALA A 75 29.77 -9.21 38.27
CA ALA A 75 31.08 -9.16 37.55
C ALA A 75 31.42 -10.27 36.52
N ASP A 76 32.01 -10.02 35.34
CA ASP A 76 32.81 -8.88 34.84
C ASP A 76 32.90 -8.86 33.27
N ALA A 77 33.10 -7.65 32.71
CA ALA A 77 33.80 -7.24 31.47
C ALA A 77 33.58 -7.98 30.10
N SER A 78 33.49 -7.38 28.90
CA SER A 78 33.43 -6.01 28.33
C SER A 78 33.20 -6.13 26.80
N THR A 79 32.36 -5.29 26.19
CA THR A 79 32.59 -4.71 24.83
C THR A 79 31.62 -3.53 24.62
N PRO A 80 32.05 -2.36 24.10
CA PRO A 80 31.17 -1.22 23.87
C PRO A 80 30.40 -1.41 22.57
N ASP A 81 29.09 -1.54 22.72
CA ASP A 81 28.07 -1.46 21.68
C ASP A 81 27.50 -0.04 21.75
N ASP A 82 27.77 0.82 20.76
CA ASP A 82 27.13 2.15 20.67
C ASP A 82 27.33 2.76 19.27
N ALA A 83 26.40 2.43 18.37
CA ALA A 83 25.84 3.38 17.40
C ALA A 83 24.47 2.86 16.95
N ALA A 84 23.57 2.66 17.93
CA ALA A 84 22.16 2.52 17.63
C ALA A 84 21.71 3.83 16.95
N SER A 85 21.44 3.74 15.64
CA SER A 85 20.65 4.75 14.94
C SER A 85 19.41 5.05 15.78
N PRO A 86 19.01 6.33 15.97
CA PRO A 86 17.86 6.64 16.80
C PRO A 86 16.66 5.88 16.22
N ARG A 87 16.13 4.93 17.00
CA ARG A 87 14.87 4.26 16.66
C ARG A 87 13.84 5.37 16.53
N LEU A 88 13.37 5.59 15.30
CA LEU A 88 12.30 6.52 15.00
C LEU A 88 11.11 6.09 15.85
N ASP A 89 10.82 6.87 16.89
CA ASP A 89 9.61 6.76 17.67
C ASP A 89 8.44 7.13 16.74
N PRO A 90 7.58 6.16 16.35
CA PRO A 90 6.48 6.42 15.43
C PRO A 90 5.43 7.35 16.05
N ASP A 91 5.43 7.56 17.36
CA ASP A 91 4.48 8.43 18.06
C ASP A 91 4.95 9.89 18.14
N ARG A 92 6.22 10.17 17.79
CA ARG A 92 6.76 11.54 17.71
C ARG A 92 6.42 12.30 16.42
N ARG A 93 5.68 11.70 15.49
CA ARG A 93 5.17 12.34 14.25
C ARG A 93 3.65 12.42 14.18
N ILE A 94 2.96 12.61 15.29
CA ILE A 94 1.63 13.26 15.22
C ILE A 94 1.89 14.72 14.85
N GLY A 95 1.61 15.12 13.60
CA GLY A 95 1.65 16.52 13.17
C GLY A 95 2.73 16.91 12.16
N MET A 96 2.90 16.18 11.05
CA MET A 96 3.34 16.85 9.82
C MET A 96 2.23 17.81 9.33
N PRO A 97 2.55 18.92 8.64
CA PRO A 97 1.53 19.81 8.09
C PRO A 97 0.59 19.03 7.15
N GLY A 98 -0.68 18.91 7.53
CA GLY A 98 -1.75 18.37 6.67
C GLY A 98 -2.58 17.22 7.25
N GLY A 99 -1.99 16.30 8.03
CA GLY A 99 -2.71 15.12 8.54
C GLY A 99 -3.67 15.43 9.69
N THR A 100 -4.98 15.19 9.50
CA THR A 100 -5.93 15.21 10.63
C THR A 100 -5.72 13.97 11.52
N PRO A 101 -6.10 14.00 12.80
CA PRO A 101 -6.03 12.82 13.66
C PRO A 101 -6.75 11.59 13.07
N LEU A 102 -7.81 11.82 12.29
CA LEU A 102 -8.54 10.77 11.59
C LEU A 102 -7.70 10.14 10.47
N VAL A 103 -7.03 10.95 9.65
CA VAL A 103 -6.17 10.43 8.57
C VAL A 103 -5.00 9.64 9.16
N GLU A 104 -4.35 10.15 10.19
CA GLU A 104 -3.27 9.43 10.89
C GLU A 104 -3.74 8.08 11.45
N ALA A 105 -4.95 8.01 11.99
CA ALA A 105 -5.53 6.76 12.46
C ALA A 105 -5.72 5.75 11.31
N ILE A 106 -6.21 6.19 10.15
CA ILE A 106 -6.37 5.31 8.98
C ILE A 106 -5.01 4.77 8.53
N VAL A 107 -4.01 5.64 8.33
CA VAL A 107 -2.68 5.25 7.85
C VAL A 107 -2.03 4.24 8.79
N ARG A 108 -2.20 4.40 10.11
CA ARG A 108 -1.67 3.44 11.10
C ARG A 108 -2.37 2.09 11.08
N GLU A 109 -3.70 2.07 10.92
CA GLU A 109 -4.45 0.82 10.83
C GLU A 109 -4.11 0.07 9.53
N GLU A 110 -3.99 0.77 8.40
CA GLU A 110 -3.50 0.16 7.16
C GLU A 110 -2.07 -0.34 7.33
N TRP A 111 -1.16 0.46 7.88
CA TRP A 111 0.22 0.00 8.08
C TRP A 111 0.29 -1.25 8.94
N LYS A 112 -0.49 -1.31 10.03
CA LYS A 112 -0.59 -2.49 10.87
C LYS A 112 -1.05 -3.72 10.08
N GLN A 113 -2.12 -3.58 9.29
CA GLN A 113 -2.61 -4.67 8.43
C GLN A 113 -1.59 -5.03 7.34
N PHE A 114 -0.88 -4.04 6.82
CA PHE A 114 0.10 -4.23 5.76
C PHE A 114 1.27 -5.11 6.20
N GLN A 115 1.66 -5.05 7.48
CA GLN A 115 2.75 -5.88 8.00
C GLN A 115 2.47 -7.38 7.96
N ASP A 116 1.19 -7.77 7.91
CA ASP A 116 0.76 -9.16 7.88
C ASP A 116 0.50 -9.67 6.45
N VAL A 117 0.71 -8.83 5.43
CA VAL A 117 0.62 -9.23 4.02
C VAL A 117 1.88 -10.01 3.65
N ASN A 118 1.72 -11.24 3.16
CA ASN A 118 2.81 -12.03 2.59
C ASN A 118 2.51 -12.25 1.12
N ASN A 119 3.33 -11.69 0.23
CA ASN A 119 3.29 -12.05 -1.18
C ASN A 119 4.15 -13.32 -1.41
N GLU A 120 3.97 -14.00 -2.54
CA GLU A 120 4.75 -15.19 -2.90
C GLU A 120 6.27 -14.90 -2.98
N GLY A 121 6.66 -13.64 -3.21
CA GLY A 121 8.04 -13.15 -3.16
C GLY A 121 8.56 -12.78 -1.77
N GLY A 122 7.77 -12.95 -0.71
CA GLY A 122 8.10 -12.58 0.67
C GLY A 122 7.61 -11.19 1.08
N ARG A 123 8.31 -10.57 2.03
CA ARG A 123 7.97 -9.23 2.54
C ARG A 123 8.33 -8.16 1.52
N ALA A 124 7.36 -7.31 1.18
CA ALA A 124 7.58 -6.17 0.30
C ALA A 124 8.59 -5.17 0.90
N ALA A 125 9.45 -4.56 0.09
CA ALA A 125 10.47 -3.61 0.56
C ALA A 125 9.87 -2.42 1.35
N CYS A 126 8.70 -1.98 0.93
CA CYS A 126 7.90 -0.92 1.56
C CYS A 126 7.36 -1.30 2.96
N GLN A 127 7.23 -2.58 3.33
CA GLN A 127 6.84 -2.99 4.69
C GLN A 127 7.89 -2.56 5.74
N GLY A 128 9.11 -2.26 5.30
CA GLY A 128 10.16 -1.67 6.13
C GLY A 128 10.22 -0.14 6.09
N ASN A 129 9.50 0.54 5.19
CA ASN A 129 9.65 1.97 4.93
C ASN A 129 8.41 2.78 5.33
N TRP A 130 8.25 2.98 6.64
CA TRP A 130 7.16 3.80 7.20
C TRP A 130 7.09 5.22 6.61
N PRO A 131 8.19 5.98 6.47
CA PRO A 131 8.12 7.34 5.92
C PRO A 131 7.47 7.41 4.53
N VAL A 132 7.86 6.52 3.61
CA VAL A 132 7.30 6.50 2.25
C VAL A 132 5.84 6.04 2.27
N PHE A 133 5.53 4.96 2.99
CA PHE A 133 4.16 4.48 3.13
C PHE A 133 3.24 5.55 3.70
N HIS A 134 3.69 6.20 4.78
CA HIS A 134 2.94 7.26 5.45
C HIS A 134 2.67 8.43 4.50
N GLN A 135 3.68 8.93 3.79
CA GLN A 135 3.51 10.02 2.82
C GLN A 135 2.49 9.67 1.72
N MET A 136 2.58 8.46 1.15
CA MET A 136 1.70 8.04 0.06
C MET A 136 0.26 7.82 0.52
N ARG A 137 0.04 7.14 1.66
CA ARG A 137 -1.32 6.96 2.20
C ARG A 137 -1.92 8.29 2.65
N LEU A 138 -1.12 9.15 3.29
CA LEU A 138 -1.53 10.47 3.72
C LEU A 138 -2.02 11.30 2.53
N SER A 139 -1.26 11.38 1.43
CA SER A 139 -1.64 12.18 0.27
C SER A 139 -2.98 11.74 -0.36
N GLN A 140 -3.26 10.44 -0.34
CA GLN A 140 -4.54 9.88 -0.77
C GLN A 140 -5.67 10.30 0.15
N PHE A 141 -5.58 10.03 1.45
CA PHE A 141 -6.69 10.29 2.36
C PHE A 141 -6.95 11.77 2.60
N LEU A 142 -5.99 12.66 2.34
CA LEU A 142 -6.22 14.11 2.39
C LEU A 142 -7.23 14.60 1.35
N THR A 143 -7.46 13.84 0.27
CA THR A 143 -8.47 14.16 -0.75
C THR A 143 -9.89 13.78 -0.34
N TRP A 144 -10.06 12.93 0.67
CA TRP A 144 -11.37 12.37 1.02
C TRP A 144 -12.18 13.28 1.95
N PRO A 145 -13.53 13.29 1.84
CA PRO A 145 -14.38 13.92 2.84
C PRO A 145 -14.34 13.15 4.18
N GLU A 146 -14.72 13.83 5.26
CA GLU A 146 -14.55 13.33 6.63
C GLU A 146 -15.40 12.09 6.95
N ASP A 147 -16.60 12.00 6.36
CA ASP A 147 -17.50 10.86 6.47
C ASP A 147 -16.93 9.61 5.79
N LEU A 148 -16.37 9.74 4.58
CA LEU A 148 -15.71 8.65 3.87
C LEU A 148 -14.50 8.14 4.66
N LYS A 149 -13.66 9.04 5.19
CA LYS A 149 -12.53 8.67 6.07
C LYS A 149 -13.02 7.88 7.30
N SER A 150 -14.08 8.36 7.94
CA SER A 150 -14.63 7.72 9.14
C SER A 150 -15.18 6.33 8.83
N SER A 151 -15.90 6.19 7.71
CA SER A 151 -16.43 4.91 7.23
C SER A 151 -15.31 3.92 6.92
N TYR A 152 -14.26 4.36 6.21
CA TYR A 152 -13.14 3.49 5.89
C TYR A 152 -12.33 3.05 7.11
N LEU A 153 -12.14 3.95 8.09
CA LEU A 153 -11.52 3.57 9.37
C LEU A 153 -12.36 2.51 10.11
N ALA A 154 -13.69 2.62 10.04
CA ALA A 154 -14.59 1.62 10.60
C ALA A 154 -14.48 0.28 9.87
N ASP A 155 -14.35 0.26 8.55
CA ASP A 155 -14.10 -0.96 7.77
C ASP A 155 -12.81 -1.65 8.19
N LEU A 156 -11.70 -0.91 8.29
CA LEU A 156 -10.40 -1.45 8.71
C LEU A 156 -10.49 -2.11 10.09
N ARG A 157 -11.09 -1.42 11.06
CA ARG A 157 -11.22 -1.91 12.43
C ARG A 157 -12.22 -3.05 12.57
N GLY A 158 -13.33 -2.97 11.85
CA GLY A 158 -14.35 -4.01 11.80
C GLY A 158 -13.79 -5.31 11.25
N ALA A 159 -13.11 -5.25 10.10
CA ALA A 159 -12.43 -6.39 9.52
C ALA A 159 -11.39 -6.99 10.49
N ALA A 160 -10.56 -6.15 11.11
CA ALA A 160 -9.57 -6.62 12.08
C ALA A 160 -10.20 -7.31 13.30
N ALA A 161 -11.34 -6.80 13.80
CA ALA A 161 -12.09 -7.41 14.90
C ALA A 161 -12.70 -8.78 14.52
N GLU A 162 -13.04 -8.96 13.25
CA GLU A 162 -13.50 -10.24 12.67
C GLU A 162 -12.32 -11.18 12.32
N GLY A 163 -11.08 -10.77 12.56
CA GLY A 163 -9.88 -11.53 12.20
C GLY A 163 -9.51 -11.47 10.72
N ARG A 164 -10.16 -10.61 9.94
CA ARG A 164 -9.89 -10.32 8.54
C ARG A 164 -8.82 -9.23 8.39
N ASN A 165 -8.24 -9.13 7.20
CA ASN A 165 -7.23 -8.15 6.84
C ASN A 165 -7.55 -7.60 5.44
N LEU A 166 -7.99 -6.35 5.37
CA LEU A 166 -8.43 -5.74 4.10
C LEU A 166 -7.28 -5.61 3.11
N LEU A 167 -6.04 -5.40 3.57
CA LEU A 167 -4.91 -5.28 2.66
C LEU A 167 -4.57 -6.64 2.04
N THR A 168 -4.61 -7.73 2.82
CA THR A 168 -4.52 -9.09 2.27
C THR A 168 -5.65 -9.36 1.27
N GLU A 169 -6.89 -8.99 1.59
CA GLU A 169 -8.03 -9.17 0.67
C GLU A 169 -7.85 -8.38 -0.64
N LYS A 170 -7.32 -7.16 -0.57
CA LYS A 170 -7.03 -6.31 -1.72
C LYS A 170 -6.03 -6.97 -2.68
N TYR A 171 -4.90 -7.43 -2.17
CA TYR A 171 -3.88 -8.09 -2.99
C TYR A 171 -4.39 -9.43 -3.54
N ALA A 172 -5.14 -10.20 -2.74
CA ALA A 172 -5.80 -11.41 -3.21
C ALA A 172 -6.75 -11.12 -4.39
N ARG A 173 -7.54 -10.04 -4.33
CA ARG A 173 -8.44 -9.64 -5.43
C ARG A 173 -7.71 -9.21 -6.69
N MET A 174 -6.51 -8.63 -6.58
CA MET A 174 -5.69 -8.30 -7.76
C MET A 174 -5.27 -9.56 -8.53
N MET A 175 -5.13 -10.70 -7.85
CA MET A 175 -4.80 -11.97 -8.52
C MET A 175 -5.87 -12.47 -9.48
N ALA A 176 -7.08 -11.90 -9.44
CA ALA A 176 -8.12 -12.21 -10.42
C ALA A 176 -7.70 -11.89 -11.87
N SER A 177 -6.80 -10.91 -12.08
CA SER A 177 -6.26 -10.59 -13.41
C SER A 177 -4.87 -11.20 -13.66
N THR A 178 -4.03 -11.36 -12.64
CA THR A 178 -2.64 -11.83 -12.81
C THR A 178 -2.49 -13.35 -12.76
N ASP A 179 -3.26 -14.05 -11.91
CA ASP A 179 -3.36 -15.51 -11.88
C ASP A 179 -4.82 -15.96 -11.63
N PRO A 180 -5.67 -15.96 -12.68
CA PRO A 180 -7.09 -16.25 -12.54
C PRO A 180 -7.41 -17.69 -12.13
N VAL A 181 -6.50 -18.64 -12.34
CA VAL A 181 -6.70 -20.03 -11.92
C VAL A 181 -6.44 -20.14 -10.43
N TYR A 182 -5.29 -19.65 -9.96
CA TYR A 182 -4.97 -19.63 -8.55
C TYR A 182 -6.00 -18.85 -7.74
N TYR A 183 -6.39 -17.66 -8.22
CA TYR A 183 -7.41 -16.84 -7.56
C TYR A 183 -8.71 -17.61 -7.33
N ARG A 184 -9.29 -18.21 -8.37
CA ARG A 184 -10.57 -18.93 -8.28
C ARG A 184 -10.50 -20.18 -7.40
N GLU A 185 -9.40 -20.91 -7.46
CA GLU A 185 -9.27 -22.19 -6.75
C GLU A 185 -8.83 -22.02 -5.29
N ARG A 186 -8.05 -20.98 -4.99
CA ARG A 186 -7.32 -20.86 -3.71
C ARG A 186 -7.70 -19.63 -2.88
N LEU A 187 -8.19 -18.56 -3.50
CA LEU A 187 -8.41 -17.27 -2.82
C LEU A 187 -9.88 -16.88 -2.76
N GLU A 188 -10.57 -16.89 -3.89
CA GLU A 188 -11.97 -16.47 -4.03
C GLU A 188 -12.93 -17.10 -3.00
N PRO A 189 -12.83 -18.41 -2.67
CA PRO A 189 -13.73 -19.03 -1.68
C PRO A 189 -13.64 -18.43 -0.26
N PHE A 190 -12.56 -17.71 0.03
CA PHE A 190 -12.28 -17.13 1.34
C PHE A 190 -12.52 -15.61 1.38
N LEU A 191 -12.84 -15.00 0.24
CA LEU A 191 -13.12 -13.57 0.14
C LEU A 191 -14.64 -13.32 0.23
N PRO A 192 -15.07 -12.21 0.85
CA PRO A 192 -16.47 -11.79 0.73
C PRO A 192 -16.87 -11.64 -0.73
N ALA A 193 -17.98 -12.30 -1.09
CA ALA A 193 -18.53 -12.24 -2.44
C ALA A 193 -19.02 -10.82 -2.77
N ILE A 194 -18.76 -10.38 -4.00
CA ILE A 194 -19.20 -9.09 -4.53
C ILE A 194 -20.33 -9.36 -5.53
N GLY A 195 -21.52 -8.82 -5.27
CA GLY A 195 -22.68 -8.97 -6.16
C GLY A 195 -22.60 -8.08 -7.40
N GLU A 196 -23.34 -8.43 -8.45
CA GLU A 196 -23.30 -7.76 -9.76
C GLU A 196 -23.53 -6.25 -9.69
N ALA A 197 -24.51 -5.79 -8.91
CA ALA A 197 -24.80 -4.37 -8.76
C ALA A 197 -23.62 -3.60 -8.14
N ARG A 198 -22.94 -4.22 -7.17
CA ARG A 198 -21.75 -3.67 -6.52
C ARG A 198 -20.56 -3.66 -7.49
N THR A 199 -20.35 -4.74 -8.25
CA THR A 199 -19.34 -4.77 -9.32
C THR A 199 -19.56 -3.66 -10.33
N ALA A 200 -20.81 -3.44 -10.78
CA ALA A 200 -21.13 -2.38 -11.71
C ALA A 200 -20.86 -0.97 -11.15
N GLN A 201 -21.05 -0.76 -9.85
CA GLN A 201 -20.67 0.50 -9.18
C GLN A 201 -19.16 0.70 -9.18
N GLN A 202 -18.39 -0.32 -8.80
CA GLN A 202 -16.92 -0.26 -8.81
C GLN A 202 -16.37 0.04 -10.21
N GLU A 203 -16.85 -0.65 -11.25
CA GLU A 203 -16.33 -0.44 -12.60
C GLU A 203 -16.62 0.96 -13.14
N ARG A 204 -17.72 1.61 -12.74
CA ARG A 204 -17.98 3.02 -13.08
C ARG A 204 -16.96 3.96 -12.42
N ILE A 205 -16.69 3.76 -11.13
CA ILE A 205 -15.69 4.53 -10.38
C ILE A 205 -14.30 4.34 -11.00
N ILE A 206 -13.93 3.10 -11.29
CA ILE A 206 -12.63 2.75 -11.88
C ILE A 206 -12.48 3.39 -13.25
N ALA A 207 -13.48 3.27 -14.12
CA ALA A 207 -13.43 3.87 -15.45
C ALA A 207 -13.23 5.40 -15.40
N ARG A 208 -13.85 6.08 -14.43
CA ARG A 208 -13.66 7.52 -14.20
C ARG A 208 -12.21 7.84 -13.80
N GLN A 209 -11.68 7.12 -12.82
CA GLN A 209 -10.34 7.38 -12.31
C GLN A 209 -9.24 7.03 -13.32
N VAL A 210 -9.43 5.99 -14.13
CA VAL A 210 -8.49 5.67 -15.21
C VAL A 210 -8.46 6.78 -16.26
N ALA A 211 -9.62 7.39 -16.58
CA ALA A 211 -9.67 8.53 -17.49
C ALA A 211 -8.96 9.76 -16.91
N TRP A 212 -9.12 10.01 -15.61
CA TRP A 212 -8.39 11.08 -14.90
C TRP A 212 -6.87 10.85 -14.85
N ALA A 213 -6.43 9.61 -14.63
CA ALA A 213 -5.02 9.25 -14.67
C ALA A 213 -4.42 9.45 -16.08
N ALA A 214 -5.15 9.08 -17.13
CA ALA A 214 -4.73 9.32 -18.50
C ALA A 214 -4.65 10.82 -18.85
N ASP A 215 -5.65 11.60 -18.43
CA ASP A 215 -5.65 13.06 -18.59
C ASP A 215 -4.47 13.72 -17.87
N PHE A 216 -4.19 13.31 -16.63
CA PHE A 216 -3.06 13.81 -15.86
C PHE A 216 -1.74 13.49 -16.57
N ALA A 217 -1.52 12.23 -16.95
CA ALA A 217 -0.29 11.79 -17.61
C ALA A 217 -0.06 12.49 -18.97
N ALA A 218 -1.13 12.90 -19.67
CA ALA A 218 -1.02 13.67 -20.89
C ALA A 218 -0.57 15.13 -20.65
N ARG A 219 -0.94 15.73 -19.51
CA ARG A 219 -0.56 17.10 -19.14
C ARG A 219 0.79 17.18 -18.43
N TYR A 220 1.14 16.15 -17.68
CA TYR A 220 2.39 16.02 -16.91
C TYR A 220 3.13 14.74 -17.34
N PRO A 221 3.76 14.71 -18.53
CA PRO A 221 4.29 13.48 -19.11
C PRO A 221 5.44 12.85 -18.32
N ARG A 222 6.28 13.63 -17.63
CA ARG A 222 7.41 13.07 -16.86
C ARG A 222 6.96 12.50 -15.52
N LEU A 223 6.05 13.18 -14.81
CA LEU A 223 5.38 12.61 -13.64
C LEU A 223 4.51 11.41 -14.05
N GLY A 224 3.83 11.51 -15.19
CA GLY A 224 3.04 10.45 -15.78
C GLY A 224 3.85 9.20 -16.13
N ALA A 225 5.10 9.37 -16.56
CA ALA A 225 6.01 8.24 -16.81
C ALA A 225 6.37 7.45 -15.55
N GLY A 226 6.28 8.09 -14.37
CA GLY A 226 6.45 7.43 -13.07
C GLY A 226 5.21 6.71 -12.56
N MET A 227 4.05 6.85 -13.22
CA MET A 227 2.81 6.17 -12.83
C MET A 227 2.80 4.70 -13.29
N ARG A 228 2.02 3.87 -12.58
CA ARG A 228 1.68 2.53 -13.07
C ARG A 228 1.04 2.59 -14.45
N ARG A 229 1.19 1.51 -15.21
CA ARG A 229 0.38 1.27 -16.40
C ARG A 229 -1.09 1.42 -16.04
N LEU A 230 -1.89 1.99 -16.94
CA LEU A 230 -3.24 2.40 -16.58
C LEU A 230 -4.28 1.28 -16.69
N ARG A 231 -4.08 0.30 -17.59
CA ARG A 231 -5.11 -0.69 -17.94
C ARG A 231 -4.75 -2.10 -17.52
N THR A 232 -5.75 -2.86 -17.10
CA THR A 232 -5.64 -4.30 -16.79
C THR A 232 -5.17 -5.11 -18.00
N SER A 233 -5.46 -4.67 -19.23
CA SER A 233 -4.93 -5.31 -20.44
C SER A 233 -3.41 -5.26 -20.56
N ASP A 234 -2.76 -4.34 -19.84
CA ASP A 234 -1.32 -4.14 -19.83
C ASP A 234 -0.66 -4.78 -18.59
N ASP A 235 -1.43 -5.50 -17.77
CA ASP A 235 -0.92 -6.28 -16.64
C ASP A 235 0.06 -7.34 -17.14
N THR A 236 1.11 -7.55 -16.35
CA THR A 236 2.01 -8.69 -16.47
C THR A 236 2.04 -9.42 -15.14
N ARG A 237 2.59 -10.63 -15.11
CA ARG A 237 2.79 -11.37 -13.85
C ARG A 237 3.54 -10.56 -12.80
N ASP A 238 4.46 -9.72 -13.24
CA ASP A 238 5.39 -8.95 -12.39
C ASP A 238 4.97 -7.48 -12.21
N ALA A 239 3.85 -7.05 -12.82
CA ALA A 239 3.42 -5.67 -12.74
C ALA A 239 1.91 -5.53 -12.95
N THR A 240 1.24 -5.01 -11.94
CA THR A 240 -0.20 -4.70 -11.97
C THR A 240 -0.44 -3.23 -12.32
N SER A 241 -1.46 -3.01 -13.14
CA SER A 241 -1.94 -1.68 -13.52
C SER A 241 -2.68 -0.96 -12.39
N PHE A 242 -2.79 0.36 -12.55
CA PHE A 242 -3.65 1.21 -11.73
C PHE A 242 -5.10 0.71 -11.69
N GLU A 243 -5.67 0.29 -12.83
CA GLU A 243 -7.03 -0.25 -12.92
C GLU A 243 -7.21 -1.53 -12.08
N THR A 244 -6.25 -2.47 -12.16
CA THR A 244 -6.26 -3.71 -11.37
C THR A 244 -6.12 -3.43 -9.87
N TYR A 245 -5.21 -2.53 -9.51
CA TYR A 245 -4.97 -2.19 -8.12
C TYR A 245 -6.19 -1.50 -7.49
N LEU A 246 -6.76 -0.50 -8.18
CA LEU A 246 -7.96 0.20 -7.72
C LEU A 246 -9.14 -0.77 -7.56
N ARG A 247 -9.28 -1.74 -8.48
CA ARG A 247 -10.30 -2.80 -8.37
C ARG A 247 -10.13 -3.65 -7.10
N GLY A 248 -8.88 -4.04 -6.82
CA GLY A 248 -8.54 -4.74 -5.59
C GLY A 248 -8.94 -3.93 -4.35
N GLU A 249 -8.57 -2.65 -4.31
CA GLU A 249 -8.84 -1.75 -3.19
C GLU A 249 -10.34 -1.52 -2.96
N LEU A 250 -11.07 -1.10 -4.00
CA LEU A 250 -12.52 -0.88 -3.90
C LEU A 250 -13.28 -2.17 -3.56
N GLY A 251 -12.70 -3.34 -3.85
CA GLY A 251 -13.26 -4.65 -3.53
C GLY A 251 -13.27 -4.97 -2.02
N THR A 252 -12.53 -4.21 -1.21
CA THR A 252 -12.42 -4.42 0.24
C THR A 252 -13.35 -3.54 1.06
N TYR A 253 -13.83 -2.45 0.48
CA TYR A 253 -14.70 -1.50 1.17
C TYR A 253 -16.06 -2.12 1.50
N SER A 254 -16.66 -1.73 2.61
CA SER A 254 -18.09 -2.01 2.82
C SER A 254 -18.92 -1.29 1.77
N GLN A 255 -20.19 -1.71 1.61
CA GLN A 255 -21.10 -1.01 0.69
C GLN A 255 -21.25 0.46 1.06
N HIS A 256 -21.32 0.78 2.36
CA HIS A 256 -21.43 2.14 2.84
C HIS A 256 -20.23 3.01 2.45
N THR A 257 -19.00 2.49 2.66
CA THR A 257 -17.78 3.19 2.24
C THR A 257 -17.72 3.36 0.72
N LEU A 258 -18.14 2.35 -0.06
CA LEU A 258 -18.17 2.47 -1.52
C LEU A 258 -19.19 3.51 -2.00
N ASP A 259 -20.35 3.63 -1.36
CA ASP A 259 -21.36 4.65 -1.68
C ASP A 259 -20.85 6.06 -1.41
N LEU A 260 -20.16 6.27 -0.28
CA LEU A 260 -19.53 7.55 0.04
C LEU A 260 -18.39 7.87 -0.92
N TYR A 261 -17.64 6.85 -1.35
CA TYR A 261 -16.60 7.01 -2.36
C TYR A 261 -17.18 7.40 -3.72
N ASP A 262 -18.25 6.73 -4.17
CA ASP A 262 -18.96 7.07 -5.41
C ASP A 262 -19.49 8.53 -5.37
N ALA A 263 -20.06 8.93 -4.23
CA ALA A 263 -20.52 10.31 -4.03
C ALA A 263 -19.39 11.35 -4.11
N MET A 264 -18.21 11.06 -3.53
CA MET A 264 -17.03 11.91 -3.66
C MET A 264 -16.60 12.04 -5.12
N ILE A 265 -16.60 10.93 -5.88
CA ILE A 265 -16.25 10.93 -7.30
C ILE A 265 -17.22 11.78 -8.12
N ASP A 266 -18.53 11.66 -7.87
CA ASP A 266 -19.56 12.48 -8.52
C ASP A 266 -19.41 13.97 -8.18
N ASP A 267 -19.06 14.29 -6.94
CA ASP A 267 -18.80 15.65 -6.49
C ASP A 267 -17.58 16.25 -7.19
N ASP A 268 -16.48 15.49 -7.30
CA ASP A 268 -15.29 15.92 -8.02
C ASP A 268 -15.57 16.14 -9.52
N VAL A 269 -16.34 15.24 -10.15
CA VAL A 269 -16.80 15.44 -11.54
C VAL A 269 -17.61 16.74 -11.67
N ARG A 270 -18.56 16.98 -10.77
CA ARG A 270 -19.39 18.20 -10.78
C ARG A 270 -18.56 19.48 -10.60
N LEU A 271 -17.50 19.41 -9.79
CA LEU A 271 -16.60 20.52 -9.52
C LEU A 271 -15.47 20.66 -10.56
N GLY A 272 -15.39 19.76 -11.55
CA GLY A 272 -14.34 19.77 -12.56
C GLY A 272 -12.96 19.41 -12.01
N ARG A 273 -12.91 18.62 -10.92
CA ARG A 273 -11.68 18.17 -10.26
C ARG A 273 -11.25 16.82 -10.81
N ASN A 274 -9.95 16.57 -10.75
CA ASN A 274 -9.32 15.31 -11.12
C ASN A 274 -8.68 14.73 -9.84
N LEU A 275 -9.24 13.63 -9.32
CA LEU A 275 -8.76 13.03 -8.08
C LEU A 275 -7.31 12.58 -8.17
N THR A 276 -6.89 12.02 -9.31
CA THR A 276 -5.49 11.63 -9.54
C THR A 276 -4.55 12.84 -9.40
N GLU A 277 -4.89 13.96 -10.03
CA GLU A 277 -4.11 15.20 -9.92
C GLU A 277 -4.06 15.72 -8.48
N LEU A 278 -5.18 15.75 -7.75
CA LEU A 278 -5.23 16.20 -6.36
C LEU A 278 -4.33 15.34 -5.47
N THR A 279 -4.36 14.02 -5.70
CA THR A 279 -3.56 13.05 -4.95
C THR A 279 -2.07 13.27 -5.26
N ILE A 280 -1.70 13.45 -6.54
CA ILE A 280 -0.34 13.79 -7.01
C ILE A 280 0.15 15.11 -6.43
N TYR A 281 -0.67 16.14 -6.49
CA TYR A 281 -0.39 17.43 -5.90
C TYR A 281 -0.03 17.31 -4.40
N ASN A 282 -0.81 16.55 -3.64
CA ASN A 282 -0.51 16.32 -2.22
C ASN A 282 0.84 15.59 -2.01
N THR A 283 1.17 14.57 -2.80
CA THR A 283 2.47 13.88 -2.64
C THR A 283 3.64 14.77 -3.04
N VAL A 284 3.54 15.58 -4.09
CA VAL A 284 4.65 16.47 -4.48
C VAL A 284 4.87 17.55 -3.41
N LEU A 285 3.80 18.10 -2.82
CA LEU A 285 3.91 19.05 -1.71
C LEU A 285 4.55 18.41 -0.48
N LEU A 286 4.13 17.21 -0.10
CA LEU A 286 4.71 16.47 1.01
C LEU A 286 6.18 16.07 0.75
N GLY A 287 6.53 15.86 -0.52
CA GLY A 287 7.89 15.63 -1.00
C GLY A 287 8.77 16.89 -1.04
N GLY A 288 8.21 18.07 -0.77
CA GLY A 288 8.96 19.33 -0.67
C GLY A 288 8.94 20.21 -1.93
N PHE A 289 8.24 19.81 -3.00
CA PHE A 289 8.01 20.66 -4.16
C PHE A 289 6.94 21.71 -3.87
N ALA A 290 7.03 22.88 -4.49
CA ALA A 290 6.03 23.94 -4.37
C ALA A 290 4.84 23.76 -5.32
N SER A 291 4.99 22.95 -6.39
CA SER A 291 3.94 22.74 -7.39
C SER A 291 4.16 21.46 -8.22
N LEU A 292 3.11 21.02 -8.93
CA LEU A 292 3.21 19.97 -9.95
C LEU A 292 4.19 20.35 -11.06
N ASP A 293 4.18 21.61 -11.49
CA ASP A 293 5.08 22.09 -12.56
C ASP A 293 6.54 21.98 -12.12
N GLU A 294 6.87 22.37 -10.89
CA GLU A 294 8.24 22.22 -10.37
C GLU A 294 8.65 20.74 -10.32
N ALA A 295 7.78 19.88 -9.78
CA ALA A 295 8.04 18.45 -9.70
C ALA A 295 8.23 17.82 -11.09
N GLU A 296 7.40 18.20 -12.07
CA GLU A 296 7.51 17.77 -13.47
C GLU A 296 8.86 18.16 -14.09
N HIS A 297 9.33 19.39 -13.89
CA HIS A 297 10.61 19.83 -14.43
C HIS A 297 11.81 19.15 -13.77
N ALA A 298 11.68 18.77 -12.49
CA ALA A 298 12.72 18.06 -11.73
C ALA A 298 12.85 16.59 -12.14
N GLN A 299 11.81 15.98 -12.72
CA GLN A 299 11.89 14.61 -13.22
C GLN A 299 12.85 14.51 -14.43
N PRO A 300 13.57 13.37 -14.58
CA PRO A 300 14.35 13.11 -15.77
C PRO A 300 13.46 13.20 -17.02
N ALA A 301 14.05 13.65 -18.13
CA ALA A 301 13.34 13.66 -19.40
C ALA A 301 12.97 12.23 -19.79
N ALA A 302 11.70 12.04 -20.18
CA ALA A 302 11.16 10.77 -20.68
C ALA A 302 11.84 10.32 -21.99
#